data_AF-A0A519MR58-F1
#
_entry.id   AF-A0A519MR58-F1
#
_cell.length_a   1.000
_cell.length_b   1.000
_cell.length_c   1.000
_cell.angle_alpha   90.00
_cell.angle_beta   90.00
_cell.angle_gamma   90.00
#
_symmetry.space_group_name_H-M   'P 1'
#
loop_
_entity.id
_entity.type
_entity.pdbx_description
1 polymer ?
#
loop_
_entity_poly.entity_id
_entity_poly.type
_entity_poly.pdbx_seq_one_letter_code
_entity_poly.pdbx_strand_id
1 'polypeptide(L)' 'MLKTLPEGARIVFNLFAIEGYKHAEIAERLGISEGTSKSQLHYAKEKLKLTFFNSDK' A
#
# COMPACT_ATOMS: atom_id res chain seq x y z
N MET A 1 6.77 -10.41 5.96
CA MET A 1 6.75 -9.55 4.76
C MET A 1 5.87 -8.29 4.90
N LEU A 2 4.62 -8.33 5.37
CA LEU A 2 3.79 -7.10 5.50
C LEU A 2 3.93 -6.34 6.84
N LYS A 3 4.51 -6.95 7.88
CA LYS A 3 4.63 -6.35 9.23
C LYS A 3 5.58 -5.15 9.31
N THR A 4 6.45 -4.95 8.31
CA THR A 4 7.40 -3.82 8.24
C THR A 4 6.81 -2.58 7.57
N LEU A 5 5.62 -2.71 6.98
CA LEU A 5 4.87 -1.58 6.42
C LEU A 5 4.04 -0.92 7.52
N PRO A 6 4.02 0.44 7.57
CA PRO A 6 3.05 1.19 8.33
C PRO A 6 1.64 0.69 7.99
N GLU A 7 0.77 0.66 9.00
CA GLU A 7 -0.56 0.06 8.89
C GLU A 7 -1.37 0.63 7.73
N GLY A 8 -1.39 1.95 7.55
CA GLY A 8 -2.09 2.59 6.43
C GLY A 8 -1.59 2.11 5.05
N ALA A 9 -0.28 2.05 4.85
CA ALA A 9 0.30 1.57 3.59
C ALA A 9 -0.03 0.09 3.30
N ARG A 10 -0.10 -0.74 4.34
CA ARG A 10 -0.51 -2.15 4.22
C ARG A 10 -1.97 -2.28 3.82
N ILE A 11 -2.85 -1.52 4.47
CA ILE A 11 -4.29 -1.55 4.21
C ILE A 11 -4.59 -1.05 2.80
N VAL A 12 -4.02 0.09 2.40
CA VAL A 12 -4.18 0.64 1.05
C VAL A 12 -3.66 -0.32 -0.01
N PHE A 13 -2.51 -0.96 0.21
CA PHE A 13 -1.97 -1.96 -0.70
C PHE A 13 -2.92 -3.15 -0.86
N ASN A 14 -3.46 -3.70 0.24
CA ASN A 14 -4.38 -4.83 0.17
C ASN A 14 -5.68 -4.46 -0.55
N LEU A 15 -6.30 -3.33 -0.18
CA LEU A 15 -7.55 -2.87 -0.81
C LEU A 15 -7.37 -2.66 -2.31
N PHE A 16 -6.22 -2.11 -2.74
CA PHE A 16 -5.95 -1.88 -4.16
C PHE A 16 -5.54 -3.15 -4.91
N ALA A 17 -4.54 -3.87 -4.42
CA ALA A 17 -3.88 -4.96 -5.16
C ALA A 17 -4.57 -6.32 -4.99
N ILE A 18 -5.28 -6.54 -3.88
CA ILE A 18 -5.97 -7.80 -3.58
C ILE A 18 -7.47 -7.65 -3.86
N GLU A 19 -8.08 -6.59 -3.33
CA GLU A 19 -9.54 -6.40 -3.43
C GLU A 19 -9.97 -5.59 -4.67
N GLY A 20 -9.04 -4.90 -5.35
CA GLY A 20 -9.30 -4.20 -6.62
C GLY A 20 -9.98 -2.84 -6.50
N TYR A 21 -10.04 -2.24 -5.30
CA TYR A 21 -10.63 -0.92 -5.09
C TYR A 21 -9.82 0.19 -5.76
N LYS A 22 -10.52 1.23 -6.22
CA LYS A 22 -9.89 2.46 -6.71
C LYS A 22 -9.48 3.37 -5.57
N HIS A 23 -8.54 4.28 -5.84
CA HIS A 23 -8.05 5.23 -4.83
C HIS A 23 -9.14 6.10 -4.22
N ALA A 24 -10.16 6.48 -4.99
CA ALA A 24 -11.33 7.24 -4.50
C ALA A 24 -12.12 6.44 -3.45
N GLU A 25 -12.41 5.16 -3.73
CA GLU A 25 -13.15 4.28 -2.81
C GLU A 25 -12.35 4.01 -1.54
N ILE A 26 -11.03 3.82 -1.67
CA ILE A 26 -10.13 3.65 -0.53
C ILE A 26 -10.05 4.93 0.32
N ALA A 27 -10.01 6.09 -0.32
CA ALA A 27 -9.97 7.39 0.34
C ALA A 27 -11.23 7.63 1.18
N GLU A 28 -12.40 7.36 0.60
CA GLU A 28 -13.69 7.44 1.30
C GLU A 28 -13.75 6.45 2.47
N ARG A 29 -13.37 5.18 2.23
CA ARG A 29 -13.44 4.11 3.23
C ARG A 29 -12.52 4.33 4.43
N LEU A 30 -11.36 4.95 4.23
CA LEU A 30 -10.37 5.19 5.26
C LEU A 30 -10.40 6.62 5.83
N GLY A 31 -11.25 7.51 5.29
CA GLY A 31 -11.30 8.92 5.68
C GLY A 31 -9.99 9.67 5.38
N ILE A 32 -9.28 9.29 4.32
CA ILE A 32 -8.02 9.92 3.89
C ILE A 32 -8.21 10.61 2.53
N SER A 33 -7.25 11.43 2.11
CA SER A 33 -7.27 11.96 0.75
C SER A 33 -6.89 10.89 -0.29
N GLU A 34 -7.38 11.02 -1.52
CA GLU A 34 -6.91 10.19 -2.64
C GLU A 34 -5.38 10.28 -2.85
N GLY A 35 -4.81 11.48 -2.62
CA GLY A 35 -3.37 11.69 -2.67
C GLY A 35 -2.63 10.85 -1.62
N THR A 36 -3.18 10.78 -0.39
CA THR A 36 -2.66 9.92 0.68
C THR A 36 -2.70 8.45 0.27
N SER A 37 -3.80 7.98 -0.34
CA SER A 37 -3.93 6.61 -0.84
C SER A 37 -2.86 6.29 -1.90
N LYS A 38 -2.65 7.19 -2.88
CA LYS A 38 -1.60 7.02 -3.91
C LYS A 38 -0.19 6.96 -3.30
N SER A 39 0.14 7.88 -2.40
CA SER A 39 1.45 7.93 -1.74
C SER A 39 1.71 6.71 -0.86
N GLN A 40 0.70 6.24 -0.13
CA GLN A 40 0.79 5.03 0.70
C GLN A 40 0.99 3.77 -0.15
N LEU A 41 0.29 3.66 -1.30
CA LEU A 41 0.49 2.55 -2.24
C LEU A 41 1.89 2.57 -2.84
N HIS A 42 2.40 3.75 -3.22
CA HIS A 42 3.75 3.91 -3.75
C HIS A 42 4.80 3.49 -2.71
N TYR A 43 4.70 3.98 -1.48
CA TYR A 43 5.55 3.57 -0.37
C TYR A 43 5.50 2.06 -0.13
N ALA A 44 4.31 1.46 -0.18
CA ALA A 44 4.14 0.02 -0.03
C ALA A 44 4.87 -0.77 -1.13
N LYS A 45 4.74 -0.33 -2.39
CA LYS A 45 5.41 -0.94 -3.55
C LYS A 45 6.93 -0.82 -3.47
N GLU A 46 7.45 0.35 -3.12
CA GLU A 46 8.89 0.58 -2.96
C GLU A 46 9.48 -0.36 -1.90
N LYS A 47 8.82 -0.45 -0.74
CA LYS A 47 9.30 -1.30 0.36
C LYS A 47 9.19 -2.80 0.05
N LEU A 48 8.15 -3.22 -0.68
CA LEU A 48 8.02 -4.59 -1.15
C LEU A 48 9.09 -4.91 -2.20
N LYS A 49 9.32 -4.02 -3.17
CA LYS A 49 10.39 -4.17 -4.17
C LYS A 49 11.76 -4.33 -3.51
N LEU A 50 12.07 -3.50 -2.51
CA LEU A 50 13.27 -3.62 -1.68
C LEU A 50 13.37 -4.97 -0.97
N THR A 51 12.25 -5.50 -0.47
CA THR A 51 12.23 -6.79 0.25
C THR A 51 12.45 -7.99 -0.68
N PHE A 52 11.89 -7.96 -1.89
CA PHE A 52 12.10 -9.02 -2.89
C PHE A 52 13.53 -8.99 -3.48
N PHE A 53 14.15 -7.83 -3.61
CA PHE A 53 15.54 -7.73 -4.10
C PHE A 53 16.61 -8.14 -3.07
N ASN A 54 16.29 -8.12 -1.77
CA ASN A 54 17.25 -8.44 -0.71
C ASN A 54 17.17 -9.87 -0.17
N SER A 55 16.31 -10.73 -0.73
CA SER A 55 16.19 -12.14 -0.30
C SER A 55 16.95 -13.13 -1.21
N ASP A 56 17.63 -12.63 -2.24
CA ASP A 56 18.42 -13.43 -3.21
C ASP A 56 19.95 -13.15 -3.10
N LYS A 57 20.47 -12.86 -1.90
CA LYS A 57 21.92 -12.77 -1.65
C LYS A 57 22.36 -13.61 -0.46
#